data_AF-A0A7C8ZJB5-F1
#
_entry.id   AF-A0A7C8ZJB5-F1
#
_cell.length_a   1.000
_cell.length_b   1.000
_cell.length_c   1.000
_cell.angle_alpha   90.00
_cell.angle_beta   90.00
_cell.angle_gamma   90.00
#
_symmetry.space_group_name_H-M   'P 1'
#
loop_
_entity.id
_entity.type
_entity.pdbx_description
1 polymer ?
#
loop_
_entity_poly.entity_id
_entity_poly.type
_entity_poly.pdbx_seq_one_letter_code
_entity_poly.pdbx_strand_id
1 'polypeptide(L)'
;LLSNIHQLPPHVKQATLETLGYLCEEVSPDVVDQDHVNKILTAVVQGMNANETNNDVRLAATHALYNALGFAQANFNNDMERDYLMRVVCEATLSPDVKIRQAAFECLVAISSTYYEKLAPYIQDIFNITAKAVREDEEPVALQAIEFWSSICDEE
;
A
#
# COMPACT_ATOMS: atom_id res chain seq x y z
N LEU A 1 -4.38 -16.34 13.78
CA LEU A 1 -5.26 -15.27 13.24
C LEU A 1 -4.93 -14.98 11.78
N LEU A 2 -3.69 -14.59 11.45
CA LEU A 2 -3.29 -14.25 10.07
C LEU A 2 -3.41 -15.39 9.05
N SER A 3 -3.25 -16.65 9.47
CA SER A 3 -3.23 -17.82 8.58
C SER A 3 -4.55 -18.12 7.86
N ASN A 4 -5.70 -17.63 8.37
CA ASN A 4 -7.02 -17.95 7.82
C ASN A 4 -7.83 -16.70 7.48
N ILE A 5 -7.18 -15.53 7.32
CA ILE A 5 -7.89 -14.25 7.18
C ILE A 5 -8.89 -14.26 6.02
N HIS A 6 -8.59 -14.97 4.94
CA HIS A 6 -9.46 -15.10 3.76
C HIS A 6 -10.79 -15.83 4.03
N GLN A 7 -10.87 -16.70 5.05
CA GLN A 7 -12.07 -17.44 5.46
C GLN A 7 -12.95 -16.68 6.45
N LEU A 8 -12.48 -15.54 6.96
CA LEU A 8 -13.20 -14.77 7.97
C LEU A 8 -14.34 -13.92 7.36
N PRO A 9 -15.39 -13.62 8.14
CA PRO A 9 -16.40 -12.65 7.73
C PRO A 9 -15.78 -11.28 7.41
N PRO A 10 -16.33 -10.50 6.47
CA PRO A 10 -15.75 -9.22 6.04
C PRO A 10 -15.46 -8.24 7.19
N HIS A 11 -16.40 -8.06 8.13
CA HIS A 11 -16.18 -7.17 9.28
C HIS A 11 -15.02 -7.61 10.18
N VAL A 12 -14.75 -8.92 10.28
CA VAL A 12 -13.61 -9.44 11.06
C VAL A 12 -12.32 -9.20 10.30
N LYS A 13 -12.31 -9.39 8.97
CA LYS A 13 -11.15 -9.04 8.13
C LYS A 13 -10.80 -7.57 8.27
N GLN A 14 -11.78 -6.69 8.11
CA GLN A 14 -11.63 -5.24 8.22
C GLN A 14 -11.05 -4.85 9.58
N ALA A 15 -11.70 -5.26 10.68
CA ALA A 15 -11.22 -4.95 12.03
C ALA A 15 -9.81 -5.51 12.31
N THR A 16 -9.49 -6.68 11.74
CA THR A 16 -8.14 -7.26 11.84
C THR A 16 -7.12 -6.38 11.13
N LEU A 17 -7.41 -5.95 9.90
CA LEU A 17 -6.51 -5.11 9.10
C LEU A 17 -6.32 -3.72 9.73
N GLU A 18 -7.39 -3.10 10.24
CA GLU A 18 -7.31 -1.85 11.01
C GLU A 18 -6.41 -2.02 12.24
N THR A 19 -6.59 -3.11 12.99
CA THR A 19 -5.74 -3.41 14.17
C THR A 19 -4.27 -3.60 13.78
N LEU A 20 -4.00 -4.27 12.66
CA LEU A 20 -2.64 -4.42 12.14
C LEU A 20 -2.04 -3.06 11.71
N GLY A 21 -2.84 -2.20 11.08
CA GLY A 21 -2.43 -0.84 10.72
C GLY A 21 -2.03 -0.03 11.95
N TYR A 22 -2.82 -0.06 13.02
CA TYR A 22 -2.47 0.62 14.28
C TYR A 22 -1.24 0.03 14.97
N LEU A 23 -1.05 -1.29 14.91
CA LEU A 23 0.16 -1.93 15.42
C LEU A 23 1.40 -1.40 14.69
N CYS A 24 1.33 -1.28 13.37
CA CYS A 24 2.43 -0.79 12.55
C CYS A 24 2.69 0.72 12.69
N GLU A 25 1.73 1.49 13.20
CA GLU A 25 1.95 2.91 13.48
C GLU A 25 2.64 3.14 14.83
N GLU A 26 2.27 2.36 15.86
CA GLU A 26 2.68 2.59 17.25
C GLU A 26 3.93 1.80 17.67
N VAL A 27 4.23 0.69 17.00
CA VAL A 27 5.32 -0.20 17.38
C VAL A 27 6.61 0.19 16.64
N SER A 28 7.78 0.05 17.28
CA SER A 28 9.05 0.20 16.57
C SER A 28 9.33 -1.04 15.69
N PRO A 29 9.83 -0.87 14.45
CA PRO A 29 10.29 -1.98 13.62
C PRO A 29 11.30 -2.89 14.32
N ASP A 30 12.14 -2.33 15.21
CA ASP A 30 13.21 -3.07 15.89
C ASP A 30 12.72 -4.11 16.91
N VAL A 31 11.45 -4.02 17.34
CA VAL A 31 10.89 -4.92 18.36
C VAL A 31 9.98 -6.01 17.78
N VAL A 32 9.74 -6.00 16.46
CA VAL A 32 8.93 -7.00 15.76
C VAL A 32 9.84 -7.87 14.92
N ASP A 33 9.85 -9.18 15.20
CA ASP A 33 10.64 -10.13 14.42
C ASP A 33 10.19 -10.15 12.95
N GLN A 34 11.15 -10.30 12.03
CA GLN A 34 10.91 -10.20 10.58
C GLN A 34 9.88 -11.23 10.07
N ASP A 35 9.78 -12.41 10.68
CA ASP A 35 8.76 -13.41 10.32
C ASP A 35 7.34 -12.88 10.59
N HIS A 36 7.15 -12.09 11.65
CA HIS A 36 5.88 -11.44 11.93
C HIS A 36 5.59 -10.32 10.94
N VAL A 37 6.59 -9.50 10.60
CA VAL A 37 6.45 -8.46 9.57
C VAL A 37 5.99 -9.07 8.24
N ASN A 38 6.64 -10.15 7.80
CA ASN A 38 6.29 -10.84 6.56
C ASN A 38 4.84 -11.37 6.59
N LYS A 39 4.39 -11.91 7.73
CA LYS A 39 3.00 -12.36 7.91
C LYS A 39 2.01 -11.21 7.89
N ILE A 40 2.36 -10.06 8.49
CA ILE A 40 1.52 -8.85 8.47
C ILE A 40 1.37 -8.35 7.04
N LEU A 41 2.48 -8.13 6.33
CA LEU A 41 2.46 -7.67 4.94
C LEU A 41 1.72 -8.65 4.02
N THR A 42 1.89 -9.96 4.23
CA THR A 42 1.13 -10.98 3.49
C THR A 42 -0.38 -10.80 3.68
N ALA A 43 -0.85 -10.64 4.92
CA ALA A 43 -2.27 -10.47 5.21
C ALA A 43 -2.82 -9.14 4.65
N VAL A 44 -2.04 -8.07 4.76
CA VAL A 44 -2.37 -6.75 4.22
C VAL A 44 -2.51 -6.80 2.69
N VAL A 45 -1.50 -7.32 2.00
CA VAL A 45 -1.50 -7.38 0.52
C VAL A 45 -2.58 -8.32 -0.01
N GLN A 46 -2.92 -9.40 0.72
CA GLN A 46 -4.08 -10.22 0.42
C GLN A 46 -5.40 -9.45 0.55
N GLY A 47 -5.54 -8.60 1.56
CA GLY A 47 -6.72 -7.75 1.75
C GLY A 47 -6.87 -6.67 0.67
N MET A 48 -5.77 -6.17 0.12
CA MET A 48 -5.78 -5.16 -0.96
C MET A 48 -6.14 -5.73 -2.34
N ASN A 49 -5.91 -7.04 -2.53
CA ASN A 49 -6.02 -7.70 -3.83
C ASN A 49 -7.36 -7.43 -4.52
N ALA A 50 -7.35 -7.26 -5.85
CA ALA A 50 -8.55 -7.01 -6.65
C ALA A 50 -9.62 -8.13 -6.56
N ASN A 51 -9.24 -9.33 -6.10
CA ASN A 51 -10.18 -10.43 -5.87
C ASN A 51 -10.97 -10.32 -4.55
N GLU A 52 -10.57 -9.45 -3.62
CA GLU A 52 -11.37 -9.17 -2.41
C GLU A 52 -12.58 -8.30 -2.81
N THR A 53 -13.79 -8.83 -2.62
CA THR A 53 -15.01 -8.20 -3.13
C THR A 53 -15.55 -7.12 -2.21
N ASN A 54 -15.08 -7.06 -0.96
CA ASN A 54 -15.50 -6.06 0.00
C ASN A 54 -14.56 -4.83 -0.04
N ASN A 55 -15.10 -3.69 -0.47
CA ASN A 55 -14.33 -2.45 -0.56
C ASN A 55 -13.86 -1.91 0.79
N ASP A 56 -14.62 -2.12 1.88
CA ASP A 56 -14.20 -1.68 3.22
C ASP A 56 -12.98 -2.49 3.70
N VAL A 57 -12.93 -3.79 3.40
CA VAL A 57 -11.76 -4.64 3.65
C VAL A 57 -10.57 -4.18 2.82
N ARG A 58 -10.77 -3.90 1.51
CA ARG A 58 -9.70 -3.41 0.65
C ARG A 58 -9.16 -2.06 1.12
N LEU A 59 -10.04 -1.13 1.49
CA LEU A 59 -9.67 0.18 1.99
C LEU A 59 -8.89 0.08 3.31
N ALA A 60 -9.38 -0.71 4.26
CA ALA A 60 -8.68 -0.97 5.52
C ALA A 60 -7.30 -1.61 5.29
N ALA A 61 -7.19 -2.54 4.33
CA ALA A 61 -5.92 -3.13 3.94
C ALA A 61 -4.95 -2.09 3.35
N THR A 62 -5.43 -1.21 2.46
CA THR A 62 -4.58 -0.17 1.86
C THR A 62 -4.05 0.80 2.92
N HIS A 63 -4.88 1.25 3.86
CA HIS A 63 -4.41 2.08 4.98
C HIS A 63 -3.44 1.31 5.90
N ALA A 64 -3.70 0.01 6.14
CA ALA A 64 -2.77 -0.81 6.92
C ALA A 64 -1.41 -0.95 6.23
N LEU A 65 -1.37 -1.00 4.89
CA LEU A 65 -0.09 -0.97 4.16
C LEU A 65 0.64 0.35 4.38
N TYR A 66 -0.04 1.49 4.24
CA TYR A 66 0.56 2.81 4.47
C TYR A 66 1.28 2.86 5.82
N ASN A 67 0.60 2.44 6.90
CA ASN A 67 1.20 2.37 8.24
C ASN A 67 2.32 1.34 8.35
N ALA A 68 2.26 0.23 7.59
CA ALA A 68 3.26 -0.83 7.61
C ALA A 68 4.50 -0.54 6.75
N LEU A 69 4.55 0.56 5.98
CA LEU A 69 5.69 0.87 5.14
C LEU A 69 6.98 1.01 5.96
N GLY A 70 6.94 1.62 7.14
CA GLY A 70 8.12 1.70 8.02
C GLY A 70 8.70 0.34 8.46
N PHE A 71 7.90 -0.73 8.40
CA PHE A 71 8.31 -2.10 8.72
C PHE A 71 8.79 -2.88 7.50
N ALA A 72 8.50 -2.42 6.28
CA ALA A 72 8.68 -3.19 5.06
C ALA A 72 10.11 -3.13 4.49
N GLN A 73 11.10 -2.63 5.24
CA GLN A 73 12.47 -2.41 4.75
C GLN A 73 13.11 -3.67 4.15
N ALA A 74 13.02 -4.81 4.86
CA ALA A 74 13.58 -6.06 4.36
C ALA A 74 12.85 -6.55 3.10
N ASN A 75 11.54 -6.33 3.03
CA ASN A 75 10.71 -6.70 1.89
C ASN A 75 11.01 -5.82 0.66
N PHE A 76 11.21 -4.51 0.83
CA PHE A 76 11.64 -3.61 -0.24
C PHE A 76 13.09 -3.87 -0.70
N ASN A 77 13.92 -4.47 0.15
CA ASN A 77 15.27 -4.92 -0.23
C ASN A 77 15.27 -6.26 -0.99
N ASN A 78 14.15 -7.00 -0.99
CA ASN A 78 13.98 -8.22 -1.76
C ASN A 78 13.17 -7.93 -3.03
N ASP A 79 13.80 -8.09 -4.20
CA ASP A 79 13.18 -7.74 -5.48
C ASP A 79 11.83 -8.42 -5.72
N MET A 80 11.70 -9.71 -5.38
CA MET A 80 10.46 -10.45 -5.59
C MET A 80 9.31 -9.93 -4.70
N GLU A 81 9.62 -9.62 -3.45
CA GLU A 81 8.62 -9.12 -2.50
C GLU A 81 8.24 -7.67 -2.81
N ARG A 82 9.22 -6.84 -3.16
CA ARG A 82 9.01 -5.48 -3.64
C ARG A 82 8.16 -5.44 -4.90
N ASP A 83 8.48 -6.26 -5.90
CA ASP A 83 7.70 -6.36 -7.14
C ASP A 83 6.23 -6.70 -6.86
N TYR A 84 6.00 -7.62 -5.92
CA TYR A 84 4.65 -8.01 -5.53
C TYR A 84 3.90 -6.88 -4.82
N LEU A 85 4.55 -6.19 -3.87
CA LEU A 85 4.00 -5.02 -3.18
C LEU A 85 3.64 -3.90 -4.17
N MET A 86 4.59 -3.50 -5.02
CA MET A 86 4.39 -2.45 -6.01
C MET A 86 3.27 -2.80 -7.00
N ARG A 87 3.21 -4.05 -7.46
CA ARG A 87 2.11 -4.51 -8.32
C ARG A 87 0.75 -4.34 -7.65
N VAL A 88 0.60 -4.76 -6.40
CA VAL A 88 -0.69 -4.67 -5.69
C VAL A 88 -1.07 -3.22 -5.39
N VAL A 89 -0.12 -2.35 -5.05
CA VAL A 89 -0.36 -0.91 -4.89
C VAL A 89 -0.80 -0.27 -6.21
N CYS A 90 -0.09 -0.51 -7.31
CA CYS A 90 -0.44 0.01 -8.63
C CYS A 90 -1.77 -0.54 -9.15
N GLU A 91 -2.13 -1.79 -8.85
CA GLU A 91 -3.46 -2.32 -9.15
C GLU A 91 -4.56 -1.60 -8.35
N ALA A 92 -4.29 -1.25 -7.08
CA ALA A 92 -5.25 -0.55 -6.22
C ALA A 92 -5.51 0.90 -6.66
N THR A 93 -4.55 1.59 -7.30
CA THR A 93 -4.77 2.92 -7.89
C THR A 93 -5.76 2.92 -9.05
N LEU A 94 -6.07 1.74 -9.60
CA LEU A 94 -7.06 1.55 -10.67
C LEU A 94 -8.42 1.05 -10.16
N SER A 95 -8.62 1.03 -8.84
CA SER A 95 -9.89 0.60 -8.21
C SER A 95 -11.07 1.46 -8.69
N PRO A 96 -12.27 0.87 -8.89
CA PRO A 96 -13.48 1.67 -9.16
C PRO A 96 -13.89 2.56 -7.97
N ASP A 97 -13.45 2.20 -6.75
CA ASP A 97 -13.72 2.96 -5.53
C ASP A 97 -12.67 4.07 -5.33
N VAL A 98 -13.13 5.32 -5.27
CA VAL A 98 -12.28 6.51 -5.12
C VAL A 98 -11.46 6.50 -3.84
N LYS A 99 -11.99 5.98 -2.73
CA LYS A 99 -11.28 5.96 -1.44
C LYS A 99 -10.08 5.04 -1.50
N ILE A 100 -10.25 3.89 -2.16
CA ILE A 100 -9.16 2.93 -2.37
C ILE A 100 -8.10 3.52 -3.30
N ARG A 101 -8.50 4.21 -4.37
CA ARG A 101 -7.55 4.88 -5.27
C ARG A 101 -6.73 5.92 -4.52
N GLN A 102 -7.39 6.80 -3.77
CA GLN A 102 -6.72 7.84 -2.98
C GLN A 102 -5.71 7.23 -1.99
N ALA A 103 -6.14 6.26 -1.18
CA ALA A 103 -5.27 5.57 -0.23
C ALA A 103 -4.09 4.85 -0.92
N ALA A 104 -4.29 4.31 -2.12
CA ALA A 104 -3.22 3.66 -2.87
C ALA A 104 -2.19 4.67 -3.41
N PHE A 105 -2.62 5.87 -3.82
CA PHE A 105 -1.70 6.95 -4.16
C PHE A 105 -0.97 7.49 -2.92
N GLU A 106 -1.62 7.57 -1.76
CA GLU A 106 -0.96 7.88 -0.48
C GLU A 106 0.16 6.88 -0.16
N CYS A 107 -0.08 5.58 -0.40
CA CYS A 107 0.99 4.57 -0.32
C CYS A 107 2.12 4.87 -1.31
N LEU A 108 1.84 5.25 -2.57
CA LEU A 108 2.90 5.58 -3.54
C LEU A 108 3.73 6.79 -3.11
N VAL A 109 3.10 7.82 -2.55
CA VAL A 109 3.78 9.00 -1.98
C VAL A 109 4.71 8.58 -0.83
N ALA A 110 4.20 7.79 0.13
CA ALA A 110 5.04 7.32 1.23
C ALA A 110 6.17 6.40 0.75
N ILE A 111 5.94 5.58 -0.27
CA ILE A 111 6.97 4.74 -0.88
C ILE A 111 8.02 5.60 -1.58
N SER A 112 7.67 6.69 -2.28
CA SER A 112 8.67 7.55 -2.93
C SER A 112 9.60 8.20 -1.92
N SER A 113 9.06 8.74 -0.82
CA SER A 113 9.90 9.33 0.24
C SER A 113 10.76 8.28 0.98
N THR A 114 10.24 7.06 1.19
CA THR A 114 10.94 6.05 2.01
C THR A 114 11.91 5.18 1.20
N TYR A 115 11.59 4.93 -0.07
CA TYR A 115 12.23 3.90 -0.90
C TYR A 115 12.63 4.42 -2.28
N TYR A 116 12.95 5.72 -2.42
CA TYR A 116 13.29 6.38 -3.68
C TYR A 116 14.25 5.57 -4.56
N GLU A 117 15.38 5.12 -3.99
CA GLU A 117 16.41 4.35 -4.72
C GLU A 117 15.89 3.04 -5.33
N LYS A 118 14.77 2.51 -4.84
CA LYS A 118 14.16 1.27 -5.31
C LYS A 118 13.11 1.49 -6.39
N LEU A 119 12.74 2.74 -6.70
CA LEU A 119 11.62 3.04 -7.59
C LEU A 119 11.94 2.93 -9.08
N ALA A 120 13.21 3.02 -9.47
CA ALA A 120 13.62 3.06 -10.88
C ALA A 120 12.94 2.01 -11.79
N PRO A 121 12.76 0.74 -11.40
CA PRO A 121 12.09 -0.26 -12.24
C PRO A 121 10.60 0.02 -12.50
N TYR A 122 9.94 0.80 -11.63
CA TYR A 122 8.49 1.01 -11.65
C TYR A 122 8.08 2.39 -12.17
N ILE A 123 9.02 3.33 -12.32
CA ILE A 123 8.72 4.73 -12.68
C ILE A 123 7.89 4.85 -13.95
N GLN A 124 8.12 4.03 -14.97
CA GLN A 124 7.34 4.10 -16.22
C GLN A 124 5.86 3.79 -15.99
N ASP A 125 5.56 2.78 -15.17
CA ASP A 125 4.18 2.41 -14.84
C ASP A 125 3.54 3.45 -13.92
N ILE A 126 4.30 3.94 -12.93
CA ILE A 126 3.86 5.00 -12.02
C ILE A 126 3.55 6.30 -12.80
N PHE A 127 4.36 6.64 -13.81
CA PHE A 127 4.10 7.78 -14.69
C PHE A 127 2.77 7.62 -15.43
N ASN A 128 2.50 6.44 -15.99
CA ASN A 128 1.26 6.21 -16.71
C ASN A 128 0.02 6.37 -15.81
N ILE A 129 0.06 5.82 -14.59
CA ILE A 129 -1.07 5.90 -13.65
C ILE A 129 -1.23 7.31 -13.06
N THR A 130 -0.14 8.00 -12.71
CA THR A 130 -0.20 9.38 -12.18
C THR A 130 -0.66 10.37 -13.25
N ALA A 131 -0.13 10.29 -14.47
CA ALA A 131 -0.53 11.15 -15.58
C ALA A 131 -2.01 10.98 -15.95
N LYS A 132 -2.53 9.75 -15.87
CA LYS A 132 -3.96 9.49 -16.02
C LYS A 132 -4.76 10.10 -14.87
N ALA A 133 -4.35 9.87 -13.62
CA ALA A 133 -5.06 10.35 -12.45
C ALA A 133 -5.20 11.87 -12.44
N VAL A 134 -4.13 12.59 -12.75
CA VAL A 134 -4.11 14.07 -12.83
C VAL A 134 -5.08 14.61 -13.88
N ARG A 135 -5.34 13.87 -14.96
CA ARG A 135 -6.19 14.32 -16.08
C ARG A 135 -7.64 13.93 -15.94
N GLU A 136 -7.91 12.75 -15.38
CA GLU A 136 -9.19 12.05 -15.53
C GLU A 136 -9.87 11.68 -14.21
N ASP A 137 -9.15 11.72 -13.08
CA ASP A 137 -9.68 11.25 -11.79
C ASP A 137 -10.26 12.39 -10.93
N GLU A 138 -10.81 12.03 -9.79
CA GLU A 138 -11.36 12.96 -8.81
C GLU A 138 -10.25 13.74 -8.10
N GLU A 139 -10.56 14.98 -7.70
CA GLU A 139 -9.58 15.92 -7.13
C GLU A 139 -8.71 15.32 -6.01
N PRO A 140 -9.24 14.57 -5.01
CA PRO A 140 -8.41 13.98 -3.97
C PRO A 140 -7.36 13.00 -4.52
N VAL A 141 -7.69 12.24 -5.56
CA VAL A 141 -6.78 11.28 -6.19
C VAL A 141 -5.74 12.01 -7.05
N ALA A 142 -6.19 13.01 -7.81
CA ALA A 142 -5.31 13.84 -8.63
C ALA A 142 -4.27 14.59 -7.80
N LEU A 143 -4.66 15.10 -6.62
CA LEU A 143 -3.74 15.77 -5.69
C LEU A 143 -2.63 14.83 -5.22
N GLN A 144 -2.94 13.57 -4.85
CA GLN A 144 -1.92 12.61 -4.44
C GLN A 144 -1.01 12.16 -5.59
N ALA A 145 -1.54 12.11 -6.81
CA ALA A 145 -0.71 11.86 -7.99
C ALA A 145 0.28 13.00 -8.28
N ILE A 146 -0.10 14.25 -7.99
CA ILE A 146 0.82 15.40 -8.06
C ILE A 146 1.83 15.34 -6.91
N GLU A 147 1.35 15.06 -5.69
CA GLU A 147 2.19 14.95 -4.50
C GLU A 147 3.30 13.91 -4.66
N PHE A 148 3.02 12.78 -5.34
CA PHE A 148 4.03 11.79 -5.65
C PHE A 148 5.25 12.42 -6.35
N TRP A 149 5.01 13.26 -7.36
CA TRP A 149 6.09 13.91 -8.10
C TRP A 149 6.76 15.03 -7.31
N SER A 150 6.01 15.76 -6.47
CA SER A 150 6.60 16.70 -5.50
C SER A 150 7.57 15.98 -4.56
N SER A 151 7.16 14.84 -4.00
CA SER A 151 7.99 14.03 -3.11
C SER A 151 9.24 13.50 -3.81
N ILE A 152 9.14 13.09 -5.09
CA ILE A 152 10.33 12.69 -5.89
C ILE A 152 11.30 13.88 -6.04
N CYS A 153 10.78 15.07 -6.33
CA CYS A 153 11.62 16.26 -6.49
C CYS A 153 12.29 16.72 -5.19
N ASP A 154 11.72 16.41 -4.02
CA ASP A 154 12.32 16.72 -2.72
C ASP A 154 13.44 15.74 -2.32
N GLU A 155 13.41 14.51 -2.84
CA GLU A 155 14.44 13.47 -2.58
C GLU A 155 15.63 13.49 -3.56
N GLU A 156 15.49 14.14 -4.73
CA GLU A 156 16.58 14.36 -5.72
C GLU A 156 17.57 15.47 -5.33
#